data_AF-A0AAN7ZMG5-F1
#
_entry.id   AF-A0AAN7ZMG5-F1
#
_cell.length_a   1.000
_cell.length_b   1.000
_cell.length_c   1.000
_cell.angle_alpha   90.00
_cell.angle_beta   90.00
_cell.angle_gamma   90.00
#
_symmetry.space_group_name_H-M   'P 1'
#
loop_
_entity.id
_entity.type
_entity.pdbx_description
1 polymer ?
#
loop_
_entity_poly.entity_id
_entity_poly.type
_entity_poly.pdbx_seq_one_letter_code
_entity_poly.pdbx_strand_id
1 'polypeptide(L)'
;MAPSVNVKLAGATLLATSVLAQQAYNHTASGYPTITTGPDASATTFDRFAASTYLPLTDFSNEQLALLWDQVGAISSAAINSTVSPTPEPSVYPKPNYLHPLVPAYISEVEDAKLPDDFLWGVASAALQVEGAAADEGKGPSVWDFLPHRWANSVLDNTTADVAANSYYLYKQDSLRLKALGIQSYSFSISWPRVIPFGKGPVNEQGVKHYDDFFEDLLSNDIKAVVTLFHWDTPLALFNSYGAWTSEEIVADFVRYAKLMIERYG
;
A
#
# COMPACT_ATOMS: atom_id res chain seq x y z
N MET A 1 -24.01 -20.78 -39.70
CA MET A 1 -22.65 -21.36 -39.68
C MET A 1 -21.66 -20.26 -39.41
N ALA A 2 -21.15 -20.21 -38.18
CA ALA A 2 -19.90 -19.57 -37.77
C ALA A 2 -19.36 -20.46 -36.63
N PRO A 3 -18.05 -20.80 -36.58
CA PRO A 3 -17.57 -21.92 -35.81
C PRO A 3 -17.30 -21.55 -34.34
N SER A 4 -17.74 -22.43 -33.45
CA SER A 4 -17.40 -22.42 -32.02
C SER A 4 -15.93 -22.81 -31.82
N VAL A 5 -15.14 -21.93 -31.23
CA VAL A 5 -13.77 -22.21 -30.81
C VAL A 5 -13.80 -22.80 -29.40
N ASN A 6 -13.41 -24.08 -29.28
CA ASN A 6 -13.20 -24.75 -28.00
C ASN A 6 -11.80 -24.42 -27.46
N VAL A 7 -11.72 -23.71 -26.34
CA VAL A 7 -10.47 -23.53 -25.59
C VAL A 7 -10.42 -24.59 -24.50
N LYS A 8 -9.48 -25.54 -24.62
CA LYS A 8 -9.18 -26.53 -23.59
C LYS A 8 -8.33 -25.88 -22.50
N LEU A 9 -8.89 -25.75 -21.30
CA LEU A 9 -8.15 -25.37 -20.09
C LEU A 9 -7.39 -26.61 -19.59
N ALA A 10 -6.05 -26.57 -19.62
CA ALA A 10 -5.22 -27.63 -19.02
C ALA A 10 -5.10 -27.37 -17.51
N GLY A 11 -5.80 -28.17 -16.71
CA GLY A 11 -5.62 -28.21 -15.26
C GLY A 11 -4.34 -28.95 -14.89
N ALA A 12 -3.40 -28.26 -14.25
CA ALA A 12 -2.24 -28.87 -13.64
C ALA A 12 -2.57 -29.25 -12.19
N THR A 13 -2.83 -30.53 -11.96
CA THR A 13 -2.92 -31.13 -10.62
C THR A 13 -1.50 -31.39 -10.11
N LEU A 14 -1.04 -30.66 -9.11
CA LEU A 14 0.14 -31.04 -8.32
C LEU A 14 -0.30 -31.61 -6.97
N LEU A 15 -0.29 -32.94 -6.88
CA LEU A 15 -0.24 -33.69 -5.63
C LEU A 15 1.22 -33.71 -5.16
N ALA A 16 1.52 -33.00 -4.08
CA ALA A 16 2.77 -33.17 -3.34
C ALA A 16 2.42 -33.55 -1.90
N THR A 17 2.31 -34.86 -1.66
CA THR A 17 2.36 -35.44 -0.31
C THR A 17 3.79 -35.30 0.20
N SER A 18 4.01 -34.47 1.23
CA SER A 18 5.29 -34.38 1.91
C SER A 18 5.52 -35.63 2.78
N VAL A 19 6.33 -36.55 2.28
CA VAL A 19 6.97 -37.61 3.07
C VAL A 19 8.25 -37.04 3.68
N LEU A 20 8.17 -36.51 4.90
CA LEU A 20 9.35 -36.21 5.72
C LEU A 20 9.01 -36.43 7.20
N ALA A 21 8.99 -37.69 7.62
CA ALA A 21 9.21 -38.09 9.01
C ALA A 21 9.57 -39.59 9.05
N GLN A 22 10.71 -39.96 8.48
CA GLN A 22 11.21 -41.32 8.62
C GLN A 22 12.71 -41.31 8.91
N GLN A 23 13.05 -40.79 10.08
CA GLN A 23 14.32 -41.08 10.75
C GLN A 23 14.18 -40.78 12.25
N ALA A 24 13.71 -41.78 13.01
CA ALA A 24 14.06 -41.96 14.41
C ALA A 24 13.45 -43.25 14.97
N TYR A 25 14.34 -44.10 15.49
CA TYR A 25 14.09 -45.06 16.59
C TYR A 25 13.40 -46.39 16.25
N ASN A 26 14.21 -47.36 15.79
CA ASN A 26 14.04 -48.77 16.13
C ASN A 26 14.27 -48.96 17.64
N HIS A 27 13.20 -48.86 18.43
CA HIS A 27 13.12 -49.50 19.73
C HIS A 27 11.85 -50.34 19.77
N THR A 28 12.04 -51.65 19.83
CA THR A 28 10.98 -52.61 20.17
C THR A 28 10.54 -52.35 21.60
N ALA A 29 9.45 -51.59 21.77
CA ALA A 29 8.71 -51.51 23.03
C ALA A 29 7.36 -52.21 22.84
N SER A 30 7.24 -53.37 23.49
CA SER A 30 6.00 -54.10 23.66
C SER A 30 5.07 -53.31 24.59
N GLY A 31 3.87 -52.97 24.12
CA GLY A 31 2.76 -52.48 24.95
C GLY A 31 2.32 -51.05 24.63
N TYR A 32 1.32 -50.89 23.76
CA TYR A 32 0.49 -49.69 23.75
C TYR A 32 -0.70 -49.91 24.69
N PRO A 33 -1.02 -48.99 25.61
CA PRO A 33 -2.27 -49.05 26.34
C PRO A 33 -3.43 -48.78 25.36
N THR A 34 -4.37 -49.72 25.27
CA THR A 34 -5.63 -49.51 24.58
C THR A 34 -6.44 -48.50 25.40
N ILE A 35 -6.50 -47.24 24.93
CA ILE A 35 -7.41 -46.25 25.50
C ILE A 35 -8.80 -46.54 24.93
N THR A 36 -9.63 -47.20 25.73
CA THR A 36 -11.07 -47.27 25.49
C THR A 36 -11.68 -45.92 25.88
N THR A 37 -12.15 -45.15 24.89
CA THR A 37 -13.01 -43.99 25.13
C THR A 37 -14.30 -44.47 25.79
N GLY A 38 -14.60 -43.99 27.00
CA GLY A 38 -15.87 -44.26 27.66
C GLY A 38 -17.05 -43.71 26.85
N PRO A 39 -18.28 -44.20 27.09
CA PRO A 39 -19.49 -43.75 26.38
C PRO A 39 -19.79 -42.24 26.54
N ASP A 40 -19.07 -41.55 27.44
CA ASP A 40 -19.24 -40.12 27.74
C ASP A 40 -18.12 -39.23 27.13
N ALA A 41 -17.25 -39.76 26.27
CA ALA A 41 -16.23 -38.97 25.61
C ALA A 41 -16.85 -38.09 24.49
N SER A 42 -17.29 -36.87 24.84
CA SER A 42 -17.68 -35.87 23.85
C SER A 42 -16.46 -35.03 23.44
N ALA A 43 -16.06 -35.11 22.16
CA ALA A 43 -15.15 -34.16 21.57
C ALA A 43 -15.96 -32.99 20.97
N THR A 44 -15.79 -31.78 21.49
CA THR A 44 -16.30 -30.59 20.82
C THR A 44 -15.38 -30.25 19.65
N THR A 45 -15.86 -30.42 18.42
CA THR A 45 -15.16 -29.92 17.24
C THR A 45 -15.48 -28.45 17.07
N PHE A 46 -14.45 -27.59 17.12
CA PHE A 46 -14.59 -26.19 16.73
C PHE A 46 -14.79 -26.10 15.22
N ASP A 47 -16.00 -25.75 14.77
CA ASP A 47 -16.26 -25.46 13.37
C ASP A 47 -15.89 -24.01 13.06
N ARG A 48 -14.69 -23.82 12.53
CA ARG A 48 -14.19 -22.50 12.12
C ARG A 48 -15.00 -21.87 10.98
N PHE A 49 -15.77 -22.66 10.22
CA PHE A 49 -16.59 -22.16 9.11
C PHE A 49 -17.98 -21.71 9.55
N ALA A 50 -18.41 -22.10 10.76
CA ALA A 50 -19.64 -21.63 11.39
C ALA A 50 -19.46 -20.29 12.13
N ALA A 51 -18.21 -19.85 12.34
CA ALA A 51 -17.93 -18.54 12.93
C ALA A 51 -18.30 -17.43 11.94
N SER A 52 -19.07 -16.44 12.40
CA SER A 52 -19.24 -15.19 11.66
C SER A 52 -17.86 -14.59 11.40
N THR A 53 -17.47 -14.49 10.13
CA THR A 53 -16.22 -13.82 9.73
C THR A 53 -16.31 -12.30 9.82
N TYR A 54 -17.50 -11.76 10.15
CA TYR A 54 -17.71 -10.33 10.34
C TYR A 54 -17.20 -9.90 11.71
N LEU A 55 -16.07 -9.20 11.74
CA LEU A 55 -15.65 -8.43 12.91
C LEU A 55 -16.29 -7.03 12.79
N PRO A 56 -17.28 -6.70 13.64
CA PRO A 56 -17.94 -5.39 13.57
C PRO A 56 -16.94 -4.30 13.94
N LEU A 57 -16.54 -3.53 12.93
CA LEU A 57 -15.60 -2.41 13.08
C LEU A 57 -16.30 -1.23 13.76
N THR A 58 -16.32 -1.26 15.08
CA THR A 58 -17.00 -0.31 15.98
C THR A 58 -16.07 0.30 17.03
N ASP A 59 -14.92 -0.34 17.29
CA ASP A 59 -13.85 0.19 18.11
C ASP A 59 -12.78 0.86 17.23
N PHE A 60 -12.47 2.11 17.53
CA PHE A 60 -11.48 2.93 16.85
C PHE A 60 -10.39 3.42 17.81
N SER A 61 -10.20 2.70 18.93
CA SER A 61 -9.18 2.98 19.93
C SER A 61 -7.75 2.77 19.41
N ASN A 62 -6.78 3.33 20.13
CA ASN A 62 -5.36 3.12 19.82
C ASN A 62 -4.96 1.65 20.04
N GLU A 63 -5.62 0.96 20.97
CA GLU A 63 -5.45 -0.47 21.21
C GLU A 63 -5.90 -1.28 19.99
N GLN A 64 -7.05 -0.94 19.41
CA GLN A 64 -7.54 -1.60 18.19
C GLN A 64 -6.65 -1.30 16.98
N LEU A 65 -6.10 -0.08 16.89
CA LEU A 65 -5.12 0.26 15.86
C LEU A 65 -3.83 -0.54 16.03
N ALA A 66 -3.35 -0.70 17.27
CA ALA A 66 -2.18 -1.52 17.58
C ALA A 66 -2.42 -3.00 17.23
N LEU A 67 -3.62 -3.53 17.47
CA LEU A 67 -3.99 -4.89 17.06
C LEU A 67 -4.01 -5.07 15.54
N LEU A 68 -4.38 -4.04 14.77
CA LEU A 68 -4.27 -4.09 13.31
C LEU A 68 -2.80 -4.11 12.86
N TRP A 69 -1.94 -3.32 13.48
CA TRP A 69 -0.51 -3.34 13.19
C TRP A 69 0.18 -4.64 13.63
N ASP A 70 -0.26 -5.26 14.73
CA ASP A 70 0.20 -6.58 15.15
C ASP A 70 -0.11 -7.66 14.10
N GLN A 71 -1.24 -7.54 13.37
CA GLN A 71 -1.52 -8.40 12.22
C GLN A 71 -0.53 -8.23 11.08
N VAL A 72 0.06 -7.04 10.91
CA VAL A 72 1.13 -6.83 9.91
C VAL A 72 2.44 -7.41 10.44
N GLY A 73 2.83 -7.06 11.66
CA GLY A 73 4.07 -7.50 12.30
C GLY A 73 5.10 -6.38 12.42
N ALA A 74 6.39 -6.75 12.40
CA ALA A 74 7.46 -5.79 12.61
C ALA A 74 7.65 -4.87 11.40
N ILE A 75 7.56 -3.56 11.62
CA ILE A 75 7.73 -2.53 10.59
C ILE A 75 9.13 -1.94 10.64
N SER A 76 9.75 -1.73 9.49
CA SER A 76 11.04 -1.05 9.37
C SER A 76 10.88 0.46 9.53
N SER A 77 11.81 1.12 10.23
CA SER A 77 11.83 2.58 10.35
C SER A 77 12.93 3.21 9.50
N ALA A 78 12.63 4.37 8.92
CA ALA A 78 13.60 5.14 8.16
C ALA A 78 14.66 5.80 9.07
N ALA A 79 15.86 6.02 8.55
CA ALA A 79 16.89 6.78 9.26
C ALA A 79 16.50 8.25 9.48
N ILE A 80 15.73 8.83 8.55
CA ILE A 80 15.10 10.14 8.68
C ILE A 80 13.62 9.89 8.97
N ASN A 81 13.21 10.22 10.20
CA ASN A 81 11.87 9.98 10.73
C ASN A 81 11.16 11.27 11.21
N SER A 82 11.57 12.41 10.64
CA SER A 82 10.91 13.69 10.85
C SER A 82 11.06 14.53 9.59
N THR A 83 10.08 15.39 9.31
CA THR A 83 10.08 16.24 8.12
C THR A 83 11.28 17.17 8.14
N VAL A 84 12.11 17.09 7.11
CA VAL A 84 13.34 17.89 7.00
C VAL A 84 13.13 19.16 6.17
N SER A 85 13.86 20.22 6.50
CA SER A 85 13.96 21.37 5.60
C SER A 85 14.78 20.97 4.36
N PRO A 86 14.38 21.42 3.16
CA PRO A 86 15.10 21.07 1.96
C PRO A 86 16.48 21.73 1.94
N THR A 87 17.47 20.98 1.44
CA THR A 87 18.78 21.53 1.11
C THR A 87 18.68 22.26 -0.24
N PRO A 88 19.24 23.48 -0.38
CA PRO A 88 19.22 24.19 -1.65
C PRO A 88 19.79 23.36 -2.79
N GLU A 89 19.03 23.23 -3.88
CA GLU A 89 19.50 22.57 -5.09
C GLU A 89 20.57 23.41 -5.80
N PRO A 90 21.58 22.79 -6.43
CA PRO A 90 22.62 23.51 -7.14
C PRO A 90 22.03 24.26 -8.34
N SER A 91 22.55 25.46 -8.62
CA SER A 91 22.08 26.28 -9.73
C SER A 91 22.34 25.66 -11.12
N VAL A 92 23.24 24.68 -11.20
CA VAL A 92 23.57 23.94 -12.41
C VAL A 92 23.80 22.48 -12.04
N TYR A 93 22.95 21.58 -12.56
CA TYR A 93 23.27 20.15 -12.55
C TYR A 93 24.33 19.86 -13.62
N PRO A 94 25.31 18.99 -13.33
CA PRO A 94 26.28 18.57 -14.34
C PRO A 94 25.55 17.92 -15.51
N LYS A 95 25.67 18.52 -16.70
CA LYS A 95 25.07 17.97 -17.92
C LYS A 95 25.82 16.68 -18.30
N PRO A 96 25.11 15.60 -18.68
CA PRO A 96 25.77 14.43 -19.22
C PRO A 96 26.57 14.80 -20.48
N ASN A 97 27.74 14.18 -20.66
CA ASN A 97 28.63 14.44 -21.81
C ASN A 97 27.94 14.13 -23.15
N TYR A 98 28.45 14.71 -24.24
CA TYR A 98 27.90 14.58 -25.61
C TYR A 98 27.72 13.15 -26.14
N LEU A 99 28.41 12.17 -25.55
CA LEU A 99 28.30 10.75 -25.89
C LEU A 99 27.31 9.98 -25.00
N HIS A 100 26.46 10.68 -24.26
CA HIS A 100 25.48 10.04 -23.41
C HIS A 100 24.40 9.36 -24.26
N PRO A 101 24.11 8.07 -24.06
CA PRO A 101 23.13 7.32 -24.85
C PRO A 101 21.67 7.81 -24.70
N LEU A 102 21.45 8.81 -23.83
CA LEU A 102 20.16 9.51 -23.66
C LEU A 102 20.13 10.91 -24.32
N VAL A 103 21.13 11.29 -25.12
CA VAL A 103 20.98 12.44 -26.02
C VAL A 103 20.12 11.96 -27.18
N PRO A 104 18.85 12.43 -27.31
CA PRO A 104 17.98 11.96 -28.38
C PRO A 104 18.62 12.28 -29.73
N ALA A 105 18.46 11.37 -30.70
CA ALA A 105 18.63 11.74 -32.09
C ALA A 105 17.65 12.89 -32.37
N TYR A 106 18.17 14.04 -32.78
CA TYR A 106 17.34 15.18 -33.15
C TYR A 106 16.42 14.75 -34.30
N ILE A 107 15.14 14.53 -34.00
CA ILE A 107 14.11 14.31 -35.01
C ILE A 107 13.79 15.70 -35.54
N SER A 108 14.29 16.03 -36.74
CA SER A 108 14.14 17.33 -37.38
C SER A 108 12.69 17.81 -37.49
N GLU A 109 11.75 16.87 -37.55
CA GLU A 109 10.32 17.11 -37.73
C GLU A 109 9.64 17.77 -36.52
N VAL A 110 10.30 17.79 -35.35
CA VAL A 110 9.75 18.37 -34.11
C VAL A 110 10.63 19.46 -33.50
N GLU A 111 11.64 19.96 -34.23
CA GLU A 111 12.63 20.91 -33.72
C GLU A 111 11.98 22.19 -33.15
N ASP A 112 10.92 22.69 -33.79
CA ASP A 112 10.17 23.88 -33.36
C ASP A 112 8.77 23.58 -32.83
N ALA A 113 8.38 22.30 -32.74
CA ALA A 113 7.08 21.92 -32.26
C ALA A 113 6.91 22.30 -30.78
N LYS A 114 5.79 22.94 -30.45
CA LYS A 114 5.39 23.27 -29.08
C LYS A 114 4.14 22.48 -28.72
N LEU A 115 4.08 22.06 -27.47
CA LEU A 115 2.83 21.58 -26.88
C LEU A 115 1.86 22.76 -26.72
N PRO A 116 0.55 22.51 -26.62
CA PRO A 116 -0.43 23.56 -26.30
C PRO A 116 -0.03 24.38 -25.07
N ASP A 117 -0.37 25.67 -25.06
CA ASP A 117 0.00 26.59 -23.96
C ASP A 117 -0.58 26.17 -22.60
N ASP A 118 -1.68 25.41 -22.60
CA ASP A 118 -2.34 24.86 -21.42
C ASP A 118 -1.92 23.42 -21.07
N PHE A 119 -0.94 22.87 -21.79
CA PHE A 119 -0.43 21.52 -21.53
C PHE A 119 0.24 21.42 -20.15
N LEU A 120 -0.24 20.51 -19.32
CA LEU A 120 0.36 20.22 -18.01
C LEU A 120 1.47 19.18 -18.13
N TRP A 121 2.72 19.64 -18.13
CA TRP A 121 3.88 18.75 -18.04
C TRP A 121 4.19 18.42 -16.57
N GLY A 122 4.13 17.12 -16.25
CA GLY A 122 4.17 16.65 -14.87
C GLY A 122 4.84 15.30 -14.66
N VAL A 123 4.94 14.93 -13.39
CA VAL A 123 5.31 13.57 -12.94
C VAL A 123 4.21 13.01 -12.04
N ALA A 124 4.25 11.71 -11.77
CA ALA A 124 3.24 11.03 -10.97
C ALA A 124 3.84 10.11 -9.91
N SER A 125 3.15 9.97 -8.78
CA SER A 125 3.43 8.99 -7.73
C SER A 125 2.14 8.47 -7.10
N ALA A 126 2.27 7.50 -6.19
CA ALA A 126 1.19 7.08 -5.30
C ALA A 126 1.74 6.94 -3.88
N ALA A 127 0.92 7.30 -2.89
CA ALA A 127 1.27 7.37 -1.48
C ALA A 127 2.06 6.14 -1.00
N LEU A 128 1.48 4.95 -1.13
CA LEU A 128 2.10 3.69 -0.71
C LEU A 128 3.45 3.43 -1.41
N GLN A 129 3.61 3.87 -2.66
CA GLN A 129 4.81 3.59 -3.45
C GLN A 129 5.99 4.49 -3.08
N VAL A 130 5.76 5.67 -2.50
CA VAL A 130 6.83 6.66 -2.25
C VAL A 130 6.91 7.15 -0.82
N GLU A 131 5.80 7.23 -0.08
CA GLU A 131 5.76 7.88 1.24
C GLU A 131 6.63 7.14 2.27
N GLY A 132 6.42 5.84 2.42
CA GLY A 132 6.90 5.11 3.60
C GLY A 132 6.16 5.56 4.86
N ALA A 133 6.89 5.65 5.98
CA ALA A 133 6.34 6.05 7.28
C ALA A 133 5.07 5.25 7.62
N ALA A 134 5.14 3.93 7.40
CA ALA A 134 3.95 3.10 7.26
C ALA A 134 3.07 3.08 8.51
N ALA A 135 3.66 3.15 9.71
CA ALA A 135 2.96 3.14 11.00
C ALA A 135 3.07 4.46 11.78
N ASP A 136 3.56 5.53 11.14
CA ASP A 136 3.81 6.79 11.80
C ASP A 136 2.55 7.66 11.87
N GLU A 137 2.50 8.53 12.88
CA GLU A 137 1.49 9.58 13.03
C GLU A 137 0.04 9.09 12.94
N GLY A 138 -0.23 7.88 13.44
CA GLY A 138 -1.58 7.32 13.52
C GLY A 138 -2.12 6.71 12.22
N LYS A 139 -1.29 6.54 11.18
CA LYS A 139 -1.69 5.79 9.97
C LYS A 139 -2.10 4.36 10.34
N GLY A 140 -3.20 3.89 9.76
CA GLY A 140 -3.59 2.48 9.80
C GLY A 140 -2.91 1.64 8.70
N PRO A 141 -2.88 0.31 8.85
CA PRO A 141 -2.34 -0.54 7.80
C PRO A 141 -3.32 -0.65 6.62
N SER A 142 -2.77 -0.65 5.42
CA SER A 142 -3.45 -1.07 4.20
C SER A 142 -3.27 -2.58 3.99
N VAL A 143 -4.02 -3.14 3.04
CA VAL A 143 -3.82 -4.53 2.58
C VAL A 143 -2.38 -4.73 2.05
N TRP A 144 -1.77 -3.72 1.46
CA TRP A 144 -0.39 -3.79 0.98
C TRP A 144 0.67 -3.59 2.07
N ASP A 145 0.31 -3.04 3.22
CA ASP A 145 1.18 -3.14 4.40
C ASP A 145 1.16 -4.58 4.94
N PHE A 146 0.01 -5.27 4.89
CA PHE A 146 -0.13 -6.64 5.39
C PHE A 146 0.51 -7.72 4.49
N LEU A 147 0.24 -7.71 3.18
CA LEU A 147 0.59 -8.82 2.29
C LEU A 147 2.10 -9.14 2.24
N PRO A 148 3.01 -8.17 2.03
CA PRO A 148 4.45 -8.43 1.94
C PRO A 148 5.04 -8.98 3.24
N HIS A 149 4.48 -8.60 4.39
CA HIS A 149 4.94 -9.05 5.71
C HIS A 149 4.48 -10.48 6.04
N ARG A 150 3.36 -10.93 5.48
CA ARG A 150 2.76 -12.23 5.84
C ARG A 150 2.86 -13.29 4.77
N TRP A 151 3.09 -12.90 3.53
CA TRP A 151 3.16 -13.83 2.41
C TRP A 151 4.46 -13.65 1.63
N ALA A 152 5.38 -14.60 1.82
CA ALA A 152 6.62 -14.67 1.05
C ALA A 152 6.34 -14.76 -0.46
N ASN A 153 7.08 -13.99 -1.25
CA ASN A 153 6.96 -13.83 -2.70
C ASN A 153 5.63 -13.21 -3.16
N SER A 154 4.89 -12.54 -2.26
CA SER A 154 3.78 -11.65 -2.68
C SER A 154 4.27 -10.41 -3.41
N VAL A 155 5.52 -10.00 -3.17
CA VAL A 155 6.29 -9.01 -3.95
C VAL A 155 7.51 -9.72 -4.54
N LEU A 156 7.86 -9.39 -5.78
CA LEU A 156 8.91 -10.09 -6.56
C LEU A 156 10.26 -10.15 -5.84
N ASP A 157 10.64 -9.08 -5.15
CA ASP A 157 11.91 -8.94 -4.43
C ASP A 157 11.77 -9.07 -2.91
N ASN A 158 10.59 -9.46 -2.42
CA ASN A 158 10.26 -9.56 -1.00
C ASN A 158 10.47 -8.27 -0.20
N THR A 159 10.43 -7.11 -0.86
CA THR A 159 10.47 -5.81 -0.16
C THR A 159 9.10 -5.40 0.38
N THR A 160 9.12 -4.46 1.32
CA THR A 160 7.93 -3.87 1.95
C THR A 160 7.84 -2.38 1.64
N ALA A 161 6.66 -1.79 1.81
CA ALA A 161 6.44 -0.36 1.65
C ALA A 161 6.72 0.45 2.94
N ASP A 162 7.38 -0.16 3.94
CA ASP A 162 7.59 0.45 5.27
C ASP A 162 8.29 1.81 5.20
N VAL A 163 9.32 1.89 4.32
CA VAL A 163 10.15 3.08 4.10
C VAL A 163 10.01 3.63 2.67
N ALA A 164 9.92 2.76 1.66
CA ALA A 164 9.82 3.17 0.26
C ALA A 164 10.90 4.21 -0.15
N ALA A 165 10.50 5.34 -0.75
CA ALA A 165 11.39 6.46 -1.07
C ALA A 165 11.54 7.46 0.09
N ASN A 166 10.85 7.23 1.20
CA ASN A 166 10.78 8.11 2.37
C ASN A 166 10.24 9.51 2.06
N SER A 167 9.42 9.66 1.02
CA SER A 167 8.86 10.96 0.61
C SER A 167 7.96 11.55 1.70
N TYR A 168 7.44 10.77 2.65
CA TYR A 168 6.68 11.31 3.79
C TYR A 168 7.45 12.38 4.57
N TYR A 169 8.76 12.17 4.73
CA TYR A 169 9.64 13.11 5.43
C TYR A 169 10.47 13.99 4.49
N LEU A 170 10.60 13.59 3.22
CA LEU A 170 11.46 14.23 2.22
C LEU A 170 10.71 15.03 1.16
N TYR A 171 9.37 15.12 1.21
CA TYR A 171 8.58 15.76 0.17
C TYR A 171 9.00 17.22 -0.12
N LYS A 172 9.46 17.99 0.88
CA LYS A 172 9.95 19.36 0.65
C LYS A 172 11.20 19.39 -0.24
N GLN A 173 12.07 18.38 -0.11
CA GLN A 173 13.20 18.20 -1.02
C GLN A 173 12.72 17.80 -2.41
N ASP A 174 11.74 16.89 -2.49
CA ASP A 174 11.17 16.44 -3.75
C ASP A 174 10.52 17.62 -4.51
N SER A 175 9.68 18.44 -3.85
CA SER A 175 9.09 19.66 -4.43
C SER A 175 10.14 20.64 -4.94
N LEU A 176 11.22 20.87 -4.18
CA LEU A 176 12.30 21.76 -4.60
C LEU A 176 13.00 21.24 -5.86
N ARG A 177 13.19 19.92 -5.96
CA ARG A 177 13.77 19.26 -7.15
C ARG A 177 12.84 19.34 -8.35
N LEU A 178 11.55 19.12 -8.15
CA LEU A 178 10.55 19.26 -9.22
C LEU A 178 10.54 20.69 -9.78
N LYS A 179 10.60 21.70 -8.91
CA LYS A 179 10.75 23.11 -9.30
C LYS A 179 12.04 23.35 -10.08
N ALA A 180 13.17 22.82 -9.61
CA ALA A 180 14.46 22.96 -10.29
C ALA A 180 14.47 22.31 -11.69
N LEU A 181 13.69 21.25 -11.90
CA LEU A 181 13.51 20.59 -13.20
C LEU A 181 12.48 21.30 -14.11
N GLY A 182 11.78 22.32 -13.62
CA GLY A 182 10.73 23.01 -14.38
C GLY A 182 9.44 22.19 -14.53
N ILE A 183 9.20 21.24 -13.62
CA ILE A 183 7.95 20.48 -13.57
C ILE A 183 6.81 21.38 -13.10
N GLN A 184 5.70 21.40 -13.84
CA GLN A 184 4.60 22.33 -13.61
C GLN A 184 3.44 21.70 -12.83
N SER A 185 3.33 20.37 -12.87
CA SER A 185 2.28 19.64 -12.16
C SER A 185 2.80 18.36 -11.53
N TYR A 186 2.28 18.02 -10.35
CA TYR A 186 2.57 16.76 -9.68
C TYR A 186 1.28 16.00 -9.41
N SER A 187 1.19 14.80 -9.96
CA SER A 187 0.12 13.85 -9.68
C SER A 187 0.51 12.95 -8.53
N PHE A 188 -0.32 12.86 -7.50
CA PHE A 188 -0.09 12.02 -6.35
C PHE A 188 -1.40 11.44 -5.82
N SER A 189 -1.31 10.40 -5.00
CA SER A 189 -2.47 9.89 -4.27
C SER A 189 -2.42 10.28 -2.80
N ILE A 190 -3.60 10.42 -2.19
CA ILE A 190 -3.73 10.56 -0.75
C ILE A 190 -3.92 9.16 -0.15
N SER A 191 -3.22 8.86 0.93
CA SER A 191 -3.37 7.57 1.60
C SER A 191 -4.64 7.53 2.44
N TRP A 192 -5.63 6.75 2.00
CA TRP A 192 -6.89 6.58 2.73
C TRP A 192 -6.65 6.13 4.19
N PRO A 193 -5.86 5.08 4.48
CA PRO A 193 -5.62 4.68 5.86
C PRO A 193 -4.71 5.65 6.64
N ARG A 194 -4.10 6.67 6.01
CA ARG A 194 -3.45 7.76 6.74
C ARG A 194 -4.47 8.78 7.24
N VAL A 195 -5.47 9.09 6.42
CA VAL A 195 -6.54 10.05 6.75
C VAL A 195 -7.60 9.44 7.67
N ILE A 196 -8.00 8.19 7.41
CA ILE A 196 -8.99 7.46 8.20
C ILE A 196 -8.40 6.07 8.48
N PRO A 197 -7.75 5.86 9.64
CA PRO A 197 -6.94 4.66 9.91
C PRO A 197 -7.66 3.32 9.74
N PHE A 198 -8.94 3.31 10.07
CA PHE A 198 -9.79 2.13 9.96
C PHE A 198 -10.61 2.11 8.66
N GLY A 199 -10.36 3.05 7.73
CA GLY A 199 -11.15 3.29 6.52
C GLY A 199 -12.51 3.96 6.78
N LYS A 200 -13.09 3.74 7.96
CA LYS A 200 -14.25 4.46 8.51
C LYS A 200 -13.98 4.91 9.95
N GLY A 201 -14.89 5.69 10.53
CA GLY A 201 -14.72 6.20 11.90
C GLY A 201 -13.92 7.51 11.96
N PRO A 202 -13.17 7.78 13.05
CA PRO A 202 -12.53 9.07 13.28
C PRO A 202 -11.48 9.41 12.21
N VAL A 203 -11.33 10.71 11.95
CA VAL A 203 -10.27 11.25 11.09
C VAL A 203 -8.98 11.35 11.90
N ASN A 204 -7.86 11.00 11.28
CA ASN A 204 -6.55 11.21 11.85
C ASN A 204 -6.03 12.59 11.46
N GLU A 205 -6.11 13.54 12.40
CA GLU A 205 -5.70 14.93 12.18
C GLU A 205 -4.20 15.07 11.85
N GLN A 206 -3.34 14.16 12.30
CA GLN A 206 -1.91 14.21 11.95
C GLN A 206 -1.71 13.87 10.46
N GLY A 207 -2.40 12.82 9.98
CA GLY A 207 -2.41 12.46 8.57
C GLY A 207 -2.96 13.56 7.68
N VAL A 208 -4.02 14.24 8.12
CA VAL A 208 -4.57 15.42 7.43
C VAL A 208 -3.56 16.57 7.40
N LYS A 209 -2.94 16.88 8.55
CA LYS A 209 -1.93 17.93 8.65
C LYS A 209 -0.72 17.68 7.75
N HIS A 210 -0.31 16.42 7.56
CA HIS A 210 0.73 16.07 6.60
C HIS A 210 0.36 16.51 5.19
N TYR A 211 -0.84 16.15 4.73
CA TYR A 211 -1.29 16.56 3.40
C TYR A 211 -1.48 18.07 3.31
N ASP A 212 -2.02 18.76 4.33
CA ASP A 212 -2.09 20.23 4.34
C ASP A 212 -0.71 20.87 4.06
N ASP A 213 0.33 20.48 4.81
CA ASP A 213 1.71 20.99 4.65
C ASP A 213 2.29 20.61 3.27
N PHE A 214 1.96 19.42 2.76
CA PHE A 214 2.39 18.97 1.43
C PHE A 214 1.73 19.76 0.29
N PHE A 215 0.43 20.03 0.35
CA PHE A 215 -0.27 20.87 -0.63
C PHE A 215 0.26 22.30 -0.59
N GLU A 216 0.45 22.88 0.60
CA GLU A 216 1.04 24.21 0.78
C GLU A 216 2.45 24.29 0.16
N ASP A 217 3.28 23.28 0.40
CA ASP A 217 4.65 23.20 -0.13
C ASP A 217 4.66 23.13 -1.67
N LEU A 218 3.81 22.30 -2.29
CA LEU A 218 3.69 22.25 -3.75
C LEU A 218 3.25 23.58 -4.36
N LEU A 219 2.23 24.21 -3.79
CA LEU A 219 1.71 25.49 -4.26
C LEU A 219 2.75 26.61 -4.10
N SER A 220 3.51 26.62 -2.99
CA SER A 220 4.61 27.58 -2.77
C SER A 220 5.75 27.43 -3.79
N ASN A 221 5.85 26.25 -4.42
CA ASN A 221 6.82 25.94 -5.45
C ASN A 221 6.26 26.12 -6.88
N ASP A 222 5.06 26.69 -7.03
CA ASP A 222 4.38 26.88 -8.32
C ASP A 222 4.03 25.57 -9.05
N ILE A 223 3.84 24.48 -8.30
CA ILE A 223 3.50 23.15 -8.82
C ILE A 223 2.01 22.89 -8.63
N LYS A 224 1.29 22.63 -9.72
CA LYS A 224 -0.14 22.27 -9.69
C LYS A 224 -0.32 20.84 -9.17
N ALA A 225 -1.15 20.68 -8.13
CA ALA A 225 -1.51 19.38 -7.60
C ALA A 225 -2.58 18.68 -8.47
N VAL A 226 -2.35 17.41 -8.78
CA VAL A 226 -3.35 16.51 -9.41
C VAL A 226 -3.58 15.34 -8.47
N VAL A 227 -4.78 15.26 -7.89
CA VAL A 227 -5.03 14.39 -6.74
C VAL A 227 -5.76 13.12 -7.17
N THR A 228 -5.18 11.98 -6.81
CA THR A 228 -5.82 10.66 -6.89
C THR A 228 -6.34 10.28 -5.50
N LEU A 229 -7.66 10.17 -5.34
CA LEU A 229 -8.23 9.84 -4.03
C LEU A 229 -7.92 8.42 -3.57
N PHE A 230 -7.80 7.47 -4.49
CA PHE A 230 -7.53 6.07 -4.17
C PHE A 230 -6.56 5.45 -5.15
N HIS A 231 -5.45 4.91 -4.64
CA HIS A 231 -4.44 4.22 -5.44
C HIS A 231 -4.06 2.89 -4.79
N TRP A 232 -5.05 2.01 -4.68
CA TRP A 232 -4.93 0.60 -4.28
C TRP A 232 -4.52 0.34 -2.82
N ASP A 233 -4.40 1.37 -1.99
CA ASP A 233 -4.04 1.29 -0.57
C ASP A 233 -5.26 1.08 0.34
N THR A 234 -6.05 0.04 0.03
CA THR A 234 -7.29 -0.30 0.75
C THR A 234 -7.02 -0.48 2.26
N PRO A 235 -7.74 0.21 3.16
CA PRO A 235 -7.59 0.02 4.60
C PRO A 235 -7.83 -1.44 5.02
N LEU A 236 -6.87 -2.03 5.74
CA LEU A 236 -6.94 -3.42 6.18
C LEU A 236 -8.16 -3.69 7.06
N ALA A 237 -8.56 -2.70 7.87
CA ALA A 237 -9.73 -2.80 8.74
C ALA A 237 -11.03 -3.06 7.97
N LEU A 238 -11.23 -2.43 6.79
CA LEU A 238 -12.41 -2.65 5.96
C LEU A 238 -12.36 -4.03 5.29
N PHE A 239 -11.17 -4.45 4.86
CA PHE A 239 -10.96 -5.79 4.33
C PHE A 239 -11.29 -6.87 5.36
N ASN A 240 -10.81 -6.71 6.60
CA ASN A 240 -11.08 -7.63 7.71
C ASN A 240 -12.55 -7.62 8.16
N SER A 241 -13.25 -6.49 8.01
CA SER A 241 -14.64 -6.37 8.47
C SER A 241 -15.62 -7.03 7.49
N TYR A 242 -15.54 -6.68 6.20
CA TYR A 242 -16.53 -7.10 5.20
C TYR A 242 -15.94 -7.42 3.82
N GLY A 243 -14.62 -7.54 3.69
CA GLY A 243 -13.94 -7.81 2.41
C GLY A 243 -13.68 -6.58 1.54
N ALA A 244 -13.86 -5.36 2.09
CA ALA A 244 -13.69 -4.10 1.38
C ALA A 244 -14.46 -4.04 0.05
N TRP A 245 -13.78 -4.00 -1.09
CA TRP A 245 -14.35 -3.85 -2.43
C TRP A 245 -15.28 -4.99 -2.87
N THR A 246 -15.35 -6.10 -2.12
CA THR A 246 -16.30 -7.20 -2.39
C THR A 246 -17.68 -6.97 -1.77
N SER A 247 -17.89 -5.88 -1.04
CA SER A 247 -19.16 -5.53 -0.38
C SER A 247 -19.64 -4.16 -0.82
N GLU A 248 -20.96 -3.95 -0.88
CA GLU A 248 -21.57 -2.64 -1.14
C GLU A 248 -21.34 -1.65 0.01
N GLU A 249 -21.03 -2.11 1.23
CA GLU A 249 -20.72 -1.27 2.39
C GLU A 249 -19.56 -0.29 2.10
N ILE A 250 -18.62 -0.67 1.23
CA ILE A 250 -17.46 0.15 0.84
C ILE A 250 -17.85 1.48 0.21
N VAL A 251 -19.03 1.56 -0.43
CA VAL A 251 -19.47 2.76 -1.15
C VAL A 251 -19.67 3.91 -0.18
N ALA A 252 -20.33 3.66 0.95
CA ALA A 252 -20.57 4.70 1.95
C ALA A 252 -19.27 5.18 2.60
N ASP A 253 -18.37 4.24 2.92
CA ASP A 253 -17.07 4.53 3.53
C ASP A 253 -16.17 5.34 2.59
N PHE A 254 -16.08 4.93 1.31
CA PHE A 254 -15.30 5.64 0.31
C PHE A 254 -15.90 7.02 -0.02
N VAL A 255 -17.22 7.13 -0.17
CA VAL A 255 -17.87 8.43 -0.43
C VAL A 255 -17.63 9.40 0.72
N ARG A 256 -17.66 8.94 1.98
CA ARG A 256 -17.35 9.78 3.13
C ARG A 256 -15.91 10.29 3.07
N TYR A 257 -14.95 9.42 2.80
CA TYR A 257 -13.55 9.79 2.64
C TYR A 257 -13.35 10.77 1.47
N ALA A 258 -13.93 10.48 0.31
CA ALA A 258 -13.85 11.33 -0.88
C ALA A 258 -14.44 12.72 -0.62
N LYS A 259 -15.60 12.81 0.04
CA LYS A 259 -16.21 14.09 0.44
C LYS A 259 -15.27 14.90 1.34
N LEU A 260 -14.69 14.27 2.36
CA LEU A 260 -13.75 14.94 3.25
C LEU A 260 -12.55 15.55 2.50
N MET A 261 -11.98 14.81 1.55
CA MET A 261 -10.83 15.29 0.76
C MET A 261 -11.22 16.37 -0.25
N ILE A 262 -12.37 16.23 -0.92
CA ILE A 262 -12.88 17.22 -1.88
C ILE A 262 -13.29 18.51 -1.15
N GLU A 263 -13.93 18.43 0.01
CA GLU A 263 -14.31 19.61 0.79
C GLU A 263 -13.09 20.37 1.32
N ARG A 264 -11.97 19.67 1.55
CA ARG A 264 -10.75 20.27 2.08
C ARG A 264 -9.82 20.83 1.00
N TYR A 265 -9.71 20.15 -0.14
CA TYR A 265 -8.71 20.45 -1.18
C TYR A 265 -9.28 20.79 -2.57
N GLY A 266 -10.61 20.75 -2.74
CA GLY A 266 -11.30 20.99 -4.01
C GLY A 266 -11.67 22.44 -4.29
#